data_AF-A0A3D3XY55-F1
#
_entry.id   AF-A0A3D3XY55-F1
#
_cell.length_a   1.000
_cell.length_b   1.000
_cell.length_c   1.000
_cell.angle_alpha   90.00
_cell.angle_beta   90.00
_cell.angle_gamma   90.00
#
_symmetry.space_group_name_H-M   'P 1'
#
loop_
_entity.id
_entity.type
_entity.pdbx_description
1 polymer ?
#
loop_
_entity_poly.entity_id
_entity_poly.type
_entity_poly.pdbx_seq_one_letter_code
_entity_poly.pdbx_strand_id
1 'polypeptide(L)'
;ALPLNAQDDEAIEEIIVTAQKREQNLQDVPLSILAISGEDIQVGGYENMEDLATFVPNLFMSDALTGQNLFMRGIGSTVANEAFEQAVAQFHDGVYYGRD
;
A
#
# COMPACT_ATOMS: atom_id res chain seq x y z
N ALA A 1 -3.94 -46.91 -16.08
CA ALA A 1 -3.13 -45.68 -16.11
C ALA A 1 -3.97 -44.58 -15.46
N LEU A 2 -3.49 -44.01 -14.36
CA LEU A 2 -4.15 -42.86 -13.72
C LEU A 2 -3.72 -41.58 -14.45
N PRO A 3 -4.62 -40.62 -14.71
CA PRO A 3 -4.24 -39.36 -15.32
C PRO A 3 -3.40 -38.53 -14.34
N LEU A 4 -2.28 -37.98 -14.81
CA LEU A 4 -1.58 -36.88 -14.14
C LEU A 4 -2.49 -35.66 -14.22
N ASN A 5 -2.94 -35.14 -13.08
CA ASN A 5 -3.38 -33.76 -13.00
C ASN A 5 -2.15 -32.88 -13.24
N ALA A 6 -2.12 -32.22 -14.40
CA ALA A 6 -1.17 -31.16 -14.69
C ALA A 6 -1.34 -30.08 -13.61
N GLN A 7 -0.21 -29.66 -13.07
CA GLN A 7 -0.09 -28.73 -11.97
C GLN A 7 -0.67 -27.37 -12.38
N ASP A 8 -1.70 -26.90 -11.68
CA ASP A 8 -2.19 -25.52 -11.75
C ASP A 8 -1.21 -24.50 -11.09
N ASP A 9 -0.05 -24.96 -10.61
CA ASP A 9 0.97 -24.15 -9.89
C ASP A 9 1.94 -23.37 -10.79
N GLU A 10 1.81 -23.43 -12.12
CA GLU A 10 2.68 -22.67 -13.07
C GLU A 10 2.00 -21.43 -13.68
N ALA A 11 0.82 -21.04 -13.18
CA ALA A 11 0.17 -19.80 -13.62
C ALA A 11 0.78 -18.58 -12.92
N ILE A 12 1.09 -17.53 -13.69
CA ILE A 12 1.49 -16.23 -13.14
C ILE A 12 0.30 -15.67 -12.35
N GLU A 13 0.53 -15.33 -11.09
CA GLU A 13 -0.48 -14.66 -10.27
C GLU A 13 -0.83 -13.29 -10.86
N GLU A 14 -2.13 -13.08 -11.10
CA GLU A 14 -2.66 -11.82 -11.59
C GLU A 14 -3.08 -10.93 -10.42
N ILE A 15 -2.43 -9.78 -10.30
CA ILE A 15 -2.74 -8.79 -9.27
C ILE A 15 -3.53 -7.66 -9.92
N ILE A 16 -4.79 -7.51 -9.52
CA ILE A 16 -5.66 -6.41 -9.97
C ILE A 16 -5.58 -5.25 -8.98
N VAL A 17 -5.34 -4.04 -9.50
CA VAL A 17 -5.27 -2.80 -8.71
C VAL A 17 -6.21 -1.75 -9.26
N THR A 18 -6.55 -0.77 -8.41
CA THR A 18 -7.43 0.36 -8.73
C THR A 18 -6.71 1.71 -8.68
N ALA A 19 -5.39 1.72 -8.86
CA ALA A 19 -4.54 2.93 -8.74
C ALA A 19 -4.94 4.09 -9.68
N GLN A 20 -5.63 3.80 -10.79
CA GLN A 20 -6.18 4.81 -11.71
C GLN A 20 -7.71 4.94 -11.62
N LYS A 21 -8.32 4.54 -10.51
CA LYS A 21 -9.79 4.47 -10.31
C LYS A 21 -10.52 3.54 -11.28
N ARG A 22 -9.79 2.58 -11.87
CA ARG A 22 -10.29 1.51 -12.73
C ARG A 22 -9.50 0.24 -12.43
N GLU A 23 -10.12 -0.91 -12.56
CA GLU A 23 -9.47 -2.21 -12.40
C GLU A 23 -8.48 -2.45 -13.54
N GLN A 24 -7.23 -2.75 -13.18
CA GLN A 24 -6.15 -3.04 -14.13
C GLN A 24 -5.18 -4.05 -13.51
N ASN A 25 -4.57 -4.88 -14.36
CA ASN A 25 -3.43 -5.70 -13.96
C ASN A 25 -2.26 -4.80 -13.55
N LEU A 26 -1.62 -5.11 -12.42
CA LEU A 26 -0.48 -4.36 -11.87
C LEU A 26 0.66 -4.17 -12.89
N GLN A 27 0.90 -5.16 -13.76
CA GLN A 27 1.96 -5.13 -14.76
C GLN A 27 1.69 -4.12 -15.89
N ASP A 28 0.43 -3.77 -16.13
CA ASP A 28 0.02 -2.83 -17.19
C ASP A 28 -0.08 -1.38 -16.70
N VAL A 29 0.06 -1.14 -15.39
CA VAL A 29 -0.04 0.22 -14.84
C VAL A 29 1.31 0.93 -14.96
N PRO A 30 1.41 2.07 -15.69
CA PRO A 30 2.66 2.80 -15.86
C PRO A 30 2.99 3.68 -14.64
N LEU A 31 2.83 3.13 -13.43
CA LEU A 31 3.11 3.77 -12.15
C LEU A 31 3.86 2.78 -11.26
N SER A 32 4.78 3.25 -10.44
CA SER A 32 5.38 2.39 -9.41
C SER A 32 4.36 2.19 -8.29
N ILE A 33 3.93 0.94 -8.13
CA ILE A 33 2.91 0.48 -7.20
C ILE A 33 3.49 -0.73 -6.45
N LEU A 34 3.18 -0.82 -5.16
CA LEU A 34 3.42 -2.00 -4.34
C LEU A 34 2.06 -2.45 -3.80
N ALA A 35 1.69 -3.70 -4.07
CA ALA A 35 0.52 -4.35 -3.50
C ALA A 35 0.99 -5.33 -2.42
N ILE A 36 0.38 -5.28 -1.25
CA ILE A 36 0.70 -6.15 -0.13
C ILE A 36 -0.57 -6.96 0.17
N SER A 37 -0.45 -8.29 0.19
CA SER A 37 -1.59 -9.15 0.44
C SER A 37 -1.93 -9.23 1.93
N GLY A 38 -3.15 -9.65 2.26
CA GLY A 38 -3.53 -9.90 3.65
C GLY A 38 -2.73 -11.04 4.29
N GLU A 39 -2.23 -11.99 3.50
CA GLU A 39 -1.35 -13.06 3.99
C GLU A 39 0.03 -12.50 4.35
N ASP A 40 0.60 -11.64 3.51
CA ASP A 40 1.89 -10.97 3.80
C ASP A 40 1.82 -10.14 5.08
N ILE A 41 0.68 -9.47 5.32
CA ILE A 41 0.44 -8.71 6.55
C ILE A 41 0.42 -9.63 7.77
N GLN A 42 -0.27 -10.76 7.68
CA GLN A 42 -0.37 -11.73 8.76
C GLN A 42 0.97 -12.42 9.06
N VAL A 43 1.68 -12.87 8.03
CA VAL A 43 2.99 -13.54 8.16
C VAL A 43 4.07 -12.58 8.64
N GLY A 44 4.03 -11.33 8.17
CA GLY A 44 4.96 -10.27 8.59
C GLY A 44 4.71 -9.76 10.02
N GLY A 45 3.52 -10.02 10.58
CA GLY A 45 3.14 -9.53 11.91
C GLY A 45 3.00 -8.01 11.96
N TYR A 46 2.59 -7.38 10.85
CA TYR A 46 2.39 -5.94 10.79
C TYR A 46 1.05 -5.57 11.43
N GLU A 47 1.08 -4.88 12.56
CA GLU A 47 -0.12 -4.54 13.34
C GLU A 47 -0.65 -3.14 13.02
N ASN A 48 0.23 -2.27 12.54
CA ASN A 48 -0.08 -0.90 12.17
C ASN A 48 0.62 -0.50 10.86
N MET A 49 0.30 0.70 10.36
CA MET A 49 0.85 1.17 9.09
C MET A 49 2.35 1.52 9.20
N GLU A 50 2.87 1.82 10.41
CA GLU A 50 4.27 2.16 10.63
C GLU A 50 5.16 0.94 10.48
N ASP A 51 4.67 -0.23 10.92
CA ASP A 51 5.30 -1.50 10.68
C ASP A 51 5.44 -1.77 9.18
N LEU A 52 4.39 -1.48 8.39
CA LEU A 52 4.43 -1.60 6.93
C LEU A 52 5.47 -0.65 6.30
N ALA A 53 5.65 0.55 6.84
CA ALA A 53 6.64 1.50 6.33
C ALA A 53 8.09 0.98 6.41
N THR A 54 8.36 -0.04 7.23
CA THR A 54 9.68 -0.69 7.27
C THR A 54 10.00 -1.53 6.03
N PHE A 55 8.97 -2.03 5.34
CA PHE A 55 9.09 -2.85 4.13
C PHE A 55 8.90 -2.02 2.86
N VAL A 56 8.06 -0.98 2.89
CA VAL A 56 7.75 -0.17 1.72
C VAL A 56 8.91 0.78 1.37
N PRO A 57 9.53 0.67 0.19
CA PRO A 57 10.64 1.53 -0.18
C PRO A 57 10.20 2.99 -0.35
N ASN A 58 11.01 3.92 0.18
CA ASN A 58 10.75 5.37 0.11
C ASN A 58 9.44 5.82 0.78
N LEU A 59 8.87 5.00 1.68
CA LEU A 59 7.84 5.40 2.61
C LEU A 59 8.49 5.67 3.96
N PHE A 60 8.16 6.78 4.59
CA PHE A 60 8.51 7.05 5.97
C PHE A 60 7.25 7.50 6.68
N MET A 61 7.02 6.90 7.85
CA MET A 61 5.91 7.24 8.70
C MET A 61 6.30 7.19 10.17
N SER A 62 5.74 8.10 10.95
CA SER A 62 5.95 8.17 12.39
C SER A 62 4.78 8.88 13.05
N ASP A 63 4.27 8.27 14.10
CA ASP A 63 3.28 8.84 14.99
C ASP A 63 3.80 10.11 15.66
N ALA A 64 2.88 11.03 15.86
CA ALA A 64 3.06 12.25 16.62
C ALA A 64 1.86 12.48 17.54
N LEU A 65 1.97 13.50 18.41
CA LEU A 65 0.98 13.76 19.46
C LEU A 65 -0.46 13.97 18.94
N THR A 66 -0.64 14.48 17.72
CA THR A 66 -1.96 14.81 17.14
C THR A 66 -2.10 14.34 15.69
N GLY A 67 -1.48 13.20 15.34
CA GLY A 67 -1.59 12.60 14.01
C GLY A 67 -0.30 11.91 13.57
N GLN A 68 -0.13 11.72 12.26
CA GLN A 68 1.02 11.01 11.69
C GLN A 68 1.85 11.90 10.76
N ASN A 69 3.17 11.80 10.90
CA ASN A 69 4.12 12.33 9.93
C ASN A 69 4.22 11.33 8.79
N LEU A 70 3.90 11.75 7.56
CA LEU A 70 3.88 10.87 6.39
C LEU A 70 4.69 11.48 5.26
N PHE A 71 5.65 10.70 4.76
CA PHE A 71 6.52 11.09 3.66
C PHE A 71 6.63 9.94 2.65
N MET A 72 6.45 10.27 1.37
CA MET A 72 6.64 9.35 0.26
C MET A 72 7.60 9.99 -0.75
N ARG A 73 8.69 9.29 -1.08
CA ARG A 73 9.73 9.78 -2.01
C ARG A 73 10.27 11.17 -1.65
N GLY A 74 10.39 11.44 -0.34
CA GLY A 74 10.88 12.72 0.20
C GLY A 74 9.86 13.86 0.22
N ILE A 75 8.64 13.64 -0.28
CA ILE A 75 7.53 14.60 -0.22
C ILE A 75 6.60 14.20 0.93
N GLY A 76 6.28 15.13 1.81
CA GLY A 76 5.45 14.82 2.96
C GLY A 76 5.11 16.03 3.81
N SER A 77 4.36 15.77 4.87
CA SER A 77 3.93 16.79 5.82
C SER A 77 4.22 16.30 7.23
N THR A 78 4.56 17.25 8.09
CA THR A 78 4.65 17.01 9.54
C THR A 78 3.41 17.55 10.23
N VAL A 79 3.12 17.04 11.43
CA VAL A 79 1.99 17.51 12.25
C VAL A 79 2.14 18.95 12.78
N ALA A 80 3.21 19.68 12.44
CA ALA A 80 3.51 21.00 12.99
C ALA A 80 2.44 22.08 12.68
N ASN A 81 1.58 21.86 11.68
CA ASN A 81 0.49 22.79 11.38
C ASN A 81 -0.77 22.07 10.88
N GLU A 82 -1.77 22.04 11.75
CA GLU A 82 -3.03 21.33 11.51
C GLU A 82 -3.96 22.00 10.49
N ALA A 83 -3.68 23.25 10.13
CA ALA A 83 -4.49 24.00 9.17
C ALA A 83 -4.21 23.62 7.70
N PHE A 84 -3.23 22.74 7.45
CA PHE A 84 -2.85 22.31 6.10
C PHE A 84 -3.16 20.82 5.86
N GLU A 85 -3.53 20.52 4.61
CA GLU A 85 -3.71 19.15 4.12
C GLU A 85 -2.37 18.40 4.04
N GLN A 86 -2.41 17.07 4.23
CA GLN A 86 -1.23 16.23 4.06
C GLN A 86 -0.77 16.21 2.60
N ALA A 87 0.54 16.31 2.37
CA ALA A 87 1.13 16.27 1.04
C ALA A 87 1.03 14.88 0.38
N VAL A 88 0.89 13.83 1.18
CA VAL A 88 0.65 12.46 0.74
C VAL A 88 -0.80 12.12 1.05
N ALA A 89 -1.58 11.83 0.00
CA ALA A 89 -2.98 11.47 0.13
C ALA A 89 -3.12 9.99 0.48
N GLN A 90 -3.96 9.70 1.47
CA GLN A 90 -4.35 8.34 1.84
C GLN A 90 -5.77 8.07 1.35
N PHE A 91 -6.04 6.83 0.97
CA PHE A 91 -7.37 6.41 0.55
C PHE A 91 -7.74 5.12 1.23
N HIS A 92 -8.94 5.07 1.79
CA HIS A 92 -9.54 3.87 2.36
C HIS A 92 -10.78 3.55 1.54
N ASP A 93 -10.82 2.37 0.91
CA ASP A 93 -11.90 1.94 0.02
C ASP A 93 -12.26 2.96 -1.07
N GLY A 94 -11.23 3.64 -1.59
CA GLY A 94 -11.38 4.68 -2.63
C GLY A 94 -11.88 6.04 -2.13
N VAL A 95 -12.17 6.18 -0.84
CA VAL A 95 -12.52 7.45 -0.19
C VAL A 95 -11.26 8.10 0.35
N TYR A 96 -11.09 9.39 0.09
CA TYR A 96 -9.96 10.15 0.64
C TYR A 96 -10.01 10.12 2.16
N TYR A 97 -8.94 9.57 2.75
CA TYR A 97 -8.71 9.54 4.17
C TYR A 97 -7.75 10.68 4.48
N GLY A 98 -8.32 11.82 4.90
CA GLY A 98 -7.56 13.02 5.21
C GLY A 98 -6.76 12.88 6.51
N ARG A 99 -6.31 14.01 7.04
CA ARG A 99 -5.53 14.04 8.27
C ARG A 99 -6.42 13.71 9.48
N ASP A 100 -6.12 12.58 10.13
CA ASP A 100 -6.59 12.21 11.47
C ASP A 100 -5.77 12.88 12.58
#